data_AF-A0A970PIQ4-F1
#
_entry.id   AF-A0A970PIQ4-F1
#
_cell.length_a   1.000
_cell.length_b   1.000
_cell.length_c   1.000
_cell.angle_alpha   90.00
_cell.angle_beta   90.00
_cell.angle_gamma   90.00
#
_symmetry.space_group_name_H-M   'P 1'
#
loop_
_entity.id
_entity.type
_entity.pdbx_description
1 polymer ?
#
loop_
_entity_poly.entity_id
_entity_poly.type
_entity_poly.pdbx_seq_one_letter_code
_entity_poly.pdbx_strand_id
1 'polypeptide(L)'
;TAYSVVAKAKGFAPPTNPVTWEIVFESDAKTIREVKIVSHGETPGYGANMEESSFLDQFKGMSGADSSEIDGISGATVTSDAIRALVNNAYEFISAHAGK
;
A
#
# COMPACT_ATOMS: atom_id res chain seq x y z
N THR A 1 -4.68 -19.19 -7.68
CA THR A 1 -3.57 -18.91 -6.74
C THR A 1 -3.43 -17.41 -6.62
N ALA A 2 -3.23 -16.88 -5.43
CA ALA A 2 -3.00 -15.46 -5.23
C ALA A 2 -1.77 -15.29 -4.34
N TYR A 3 -1.04 -14.21 -4.53
CA TYR A 3 0.13 -13.89 -3.72
C TYR A 3 -0.24 -12.79 -2.73
N SER A 4 0.27 -12.86 -1.51
CA SER A 4 0.18 -11.72 -0.60
C SER A 4 1.55 -11.34 -0.06
N VAL A 5 1.73 -10.04 0.12
CA VAL A 5 2.96 -9.44 0.65
C VAL A 5 2.55 -8.50 1.77
N VAL A 6 3.12 -8.70 2.96
CA VAL A 6 3.01 -7.73 4.05
C VAL A 6 4.21 -6.79 3.97
N ALA A 7 3.95 -5.51 3.76
CA ALA A 7 4.97 -4.49 3.63
C ALA A 7 4.77 -3.38 4.68
N LYS A 8 5.87 -2.71 5.01
CA LYS A 8 5.93 -1.66 6.04
C LYS A 8 6.63 -0.44 5.48
N ALA A 9 6.13 0.75 5.83
CA ALA A 9 6.77 2.00 5.52
C ALA A 9 6.64 3.00 6.67
N LYS A 10 7.63 3.88 6.76
CA LYS A 10 7.60 5.00 7.71
C LYS A 10 6.69 6.09 7.15
N GLY A 11 5.52 6.29 7.77
CA GLY A 11 4.61 7.39 7.52
C GLY A 11 5.00 8.66 8.27
N PHE A 12 4.01 9.52 8.56
CA PHE A 12 4.21 10.72 9.37
C PHE A 12 4.39 10.39 10.86
N ALA A 13 3.70 9.36 11.33
CA ALA A 13 3.80 8.91 12.71
C ALA A 13 5.23 8.45 13.06
N PRO A 14 5.59 8.46 14.35
CA PRO A 14 6.87 7.93 14.80
C PRO A 14 7.10 6.49 14.29
N PRO A 15 8.35 6.13 13.93
CA PRO A 15 8.66 4.84 13.33
C PRO A 15 8.38 3.63 14.25
N THR A 16 8.08 3.86 15.52
CA THR A 16 7.61 2.84 16.47
C THR A 16 6.21 2.32 16.14
N ASN A 17 5.42 3.03 15.33
CA ASN A 17 4.13 2.58 14.84
C ASN A 17 3.98 2.85 13.31
N PRO A 18 4.68 2.09 12.46
CA PRO A 18 4.74 2.33 11.03
C PRO A 18 3.43 1.95 10.33
N VAL A 19 3.23 2.47 9.12
CA VAL A 19 2.18 2.01 8.22
C VAL A 19 2.53 0.61 7.75
N THR A 20 1.68 -0.36 8.05
CA THR A 20 1.82 -1.77 7.67
C THR A 20 0.59 -2.20 6.90
N TRP A 21 0.78 -2.66 5.67
CA TRP A 21 -0.30 -3.12 4.80
C TRP A 21 -0.02 -4.55 4.33
N GLU A 22 -1.08 -5.30 4.11
CA GLU A 22 -1.07 -6.51 3.29
C GLU A 22 -1.56 -6.15 1.89
N ILE A 23 -0.73 -6.41 0.88
CA ILE A 23 -1.07 -6.24 -0.53
C ILE A 23 -1.27 -7.61 -1.11
N VAL A 24 -2.45 -7.82 -1.69
CA VAL A 24 -2.81 -9.09 -2.30
C VAL A 24 -2.83 -8.93 -3.81
N PHE A 25 -2.00 -9.71 -4.49
CA PHE A 25 -1.89 -9.74 -5.94
C PHE A 25 -2.66 -10.92 -6.52
N GLU A 26 -3.13 -10.75 -7.74
CA GLU A 26 -3.67 -11.83 -8.55
C GLU A 26 -2.59 -12.86 -8.92
N SER A 27 -3.00 -13.95 -9.57
CA SER A 27 -2.10 -15.03 -10.00
C SER A 27 -0.98 -14.58 -10.94
N ASP A 28 -1.12 -13.42 -11.57
CA ASP A 28 -0.11 -12.81 -12.45
C ASP A 28 1.02 -12.10 -11.68
N ALA A 29 0.94 -12.03 -10.34
CA ALA A 29 1.89 -11.34 -9.47
C ALA A 29 2.12 -9.87 -9.83
N LYS A 30 1.16 -9.24 -10.52
CA LYS A 30 1.26 -7.86 -11.01
C LYS A 30 0.03 -7.05 -10.65
N THR A 31 -1.15 -7.61 -10.89
CA THR A 31 -2.42 -6.92 -10.67
C THR A 31 -2.79 -7.00 -9.19
N ILE A 32 -3.08 -5.86 -8.57
CA ILE A 32 -3.53 -5.81 -7.19
C ILE A 32 -5.00 -6.20 -7.12
N ARG A 33 -5.30 -7.23 -6.34
CA ARG A 33 -6.67 -7.67 -6.05
C ARG A 33 -7.31 -6.86 -4.94
N GLU A 34 -6.56 -6.62 -3.87
CA GLU A 34 -6.99 -5.86 -2.70
C GLU A 34 -5.77 -5.40 -1.89
N VAL A 35 -5.95 -4.32 -1.14
CA VAL A 35 -5.02 -3.85 -0.10
C VAL A 35 -5.74 -3.88 1.23
N LYS A 36 -5.04 -4.25 2.30
CA LYS A 36 -5.57 -4.27 3.67
C LYS A 36 -4.62 -3.57 4.59
N ILE A 37 -5.18 -2.73 5.45
CA ILE A 37 -4.43 -2.09 6.52
C ILE A 37 -4.25 -3.11 7.64
N VAL A 38 -3.01 -3.34 8.05
CA VAL A 38 -2.67 -4.20 9.19
C VAL A 38 -2.50 -3.34 10.45
N SER A 39 -1.78 -2.22 10.35
CA SER A 39 -1.59 -1.28 11.46
C SER A 39 -1.04 0.07 10.97
N HIS A 40 -1.29 1.15 11.71
CA HIS A 40 -0.55 2.42 11.58
C HIS A 40 -0.69 3.27 12.85
N GLY A 41 0.15 4.31 12.94
CA GLY A 41 0.06 5.36 13.97
C GLY A 41 -0.36 6.73 13.46
N GLU A 42 -0.81 6.83 12.21
CA GLU A 42 -1.13 8.11 11.58
C GLU A 42 -2.29 8.86 12.26
N THR A 43 -2.28 10.19 12.13
CA THR A 43 -3.22 11.09 12.80
C THR A 43 -4.63 11.00 12.19
N PRO A 44 -5.71 10.85 13.01
CA PRO A 44 -7.10 10.99 12.58
C PRO A 44 -7.37 12.31 11.84
N GLY A 45 -8.14 12.25 10.74
CA GLY A 45 -8.42 13.41 9.89
C GLY A 45 -7.30 13.79 8.91
N TYR A 46 -6.13 13.14 9.01
CA TYR A 46 -5.00 13.29 8.10
C TYR A 46 -4.61 11.91 7.52
N GLY A 47 -3.44 11.38 7.87
CA GLY A 47 -2.94 10.12 7.33
C GLY A 47 -3.80 8.90 7.66
N ALA A 48 -4.57 8.92 8.76
CA ALA A 48 -5.50 7.84 9.08
C ALA A 48 -6.67 7.73 8.08
N ASN A 49 -6.93 8.77 7.29
CA ASN A 49 -7.93 8.71 6.21
C ASN A 49 -7.52 7.71 5.10
N MET A 50 -6.35 7.06 5.21
CA MET A 50 -6.02 5.88 4.41
C MET A 50 -7.01 4.72 4.61
N GLU A 51 -7.72 4.68 5.75
CA GLU A 51 -8.73 3.67 6.07
C GLU A 51 -10.01 3.81 5.24
N GLU A 52 -10.21 4.96 4.60
CA GLU A 52 -11.38 5.22 3.77
C GLU A 52 -11.39 4.31 2.54
N SER A 53 -12.54 3.69 2.25
CA SER A 53 -12.66 2.76 1.11
C SER A 53 -12.35 3.46 -0.21
N SER A 54 -12.70 4.75 -0.35
CA SER A 54 -12.40 5.55 -1.53
C SER A 54 -10.90 5.69 -1.81
N PHE A 55 -10.05 5.60 -0.77
CA PHE A 55 -8.61 5.58 -0.93
C PHE A 55 -8.11 4.17 -1.28
N LEU A 56 -8.56 3.15 -0.53
CA LEU A 56 -8.14 1.75 -0.74
C LEU A 56 -8.59 1.18 -2.09
N ASP A 57 -9.76 1.60 -2.59
CA ASP A 57 -10.32 1.10 -3.86
C ASP A 57 -9.52 1.58 -5.08
N GLN A 58 -8.72 2.64 -4.97
CA GLN A 58 -7.84 3.11 -6.04
C GLN A 58 -6.80 2.05 -6.44
N PHE A 59 -6.43 1.18 -5.51
CA PHE A 59 -5.45 0.12 -5.77
C PHE A 59 -6.06 -1.08 -6.48
N LYS A 60 -7.37 -1.25 -6.45
CA LYS A 60 -8.01 -2.46 -6.96
C LYS A 60 -7.95 -2.50 -8.48
N GLY A 61 -7.37 -3.57 -9.02
CA GLY A 61 -7.22 -3.80 -10.46
C GLY A 61 -6.08 -3.00 -11.10
N MET A 62 -5.35 -2.18 -10.34
CA MET A 62 -4.16 -1.51 -10.85
C MET A 62 -2.96 -2.46 -10.88
N SER A 63 -1.99 -2.18 -11.73
CA SER A 63 -0.68 -2.82 -11.66
C SER A 63 0.11 -2.22 -10.50
N GLY A 64 0.76 -3.05 -9.68
CA GLY A 64 1.57 -2.58 -8.55
C GLY A 64 2.72 -1.63 -8.96
N ALA A 65 3.17 -1.71 -10.22
CA ALA A 65 4.14 -0.79 -10.81
C ALA A 65 3.62 0.65 -10.95
N ASP A 66 2.29 0.83 -11.03
CA ASP A 66 1.66 2.12 -11.33
C ASP A 66 1.19 2.82 -10.04
N SER A 67 1.64 2.34 -8.88
CA SER A 67 1.23 2.88 -7.57
C SER A 67 1.53 4.37 -7.36
N SER A 68 2.37 4.97 -8.19
CA SER A 68 2.59 6.42 -8.20
C SER A 68 1.40 7.24 -8.70
N GLU A 69 0.46 6.63 -9.43
CA GLU A 69 -0.67 7.32 -10.07
C GLU A 69 -1.89 7.52 -9.15
N ILE A 70 -1.85 7.00 -7.92
CA ILE A 70 -2.94 7.19 -6.96
C ILE A 70 -3.05 8.64 -6.49
N ASP A 71 -4.27 9.06 -6.18
CA ASP A 71 -4.51 10.31 -5.48
C ASP A 71 -3.95 10.25 -4.06
N GLY A 72 -3.32 11.33 -3.63
CA GLY A 72 -2.83 11.45 -2.25
C GLY A 72 -3.95 11.75 -1.26
N ILE A 73 -3.67 11.49 0.02
CA ILE A 73 -4.52 11.92 1.13
C ILE A 73 -4.25 13.40 1.38
N SER A 74 -5.29 14.24 1.28
CA SER A 74 -5.18 15.69 1.50
C SER A 74 -4.61 16.01 2.88
N GLY A 75 -3.59 16.87 2.93
CA GLY A 75 -2.90 17.24 4.17
C GLY A 75 -1.97 16.16 4.74
N ALA A 76 -1.80 15.02 4.07
CA ALA A 76 -0.98 13.90 4.54
C ALA A 76 -0.02 13.39 3.45
N THR A 77 0.78 14.29 2.88
CA THR A 77 1.74 13.98 1.80
C THR A 77 2.75 12.90 2.21
N VAL A 78 3.34 13.01 3.41
CA VAL A 78 4.34 12.03 3.90
C VAL A 78 3.74 10.62 3.99
N THR A 79 2.53 10.50 4.50
CA THR A 79 1.79 9.23 4.57
C THR A 79 1.50 8.68 3.19
N SER A 80 1.06 9.54 2.27
CA SER A 80 0.72 9.16 0.90
C SER A 80 1.95 8.62 0.16
N ASP A 81 3.08 9.30 0.26
CA ASP A 81 4.33 8.88 -0.38
C ASP A 81 4.87 7.59 0.23
N ALA A 82 4.73 7.41 1.55
CA ALA A 82 5.08 6.17 2.22
C ALA A 82 4.25 4.98 1.70
N ILE A 83 2.95 5.17 1.47
CA ILE A 83 2.06 4.14 0.92
C ILE A 83 2.41 3.81 -0.53
N ARG A 84 2.68 4.82 -1.37
CA ARG A 84 3.15 4.59 -2.76
C ARG A 84 4.42 3.74 -2.78
N ALA A 85 5.42 4.12 -2.00
CA ALA A 85 6.67 3.37 -1.89
C ALA A 85 6.45 1.95 -1.35
N LEU A 86 5.57 1.80 -0.35
CA LEU A 86 5.20 0.50 0.22
C LEU A 86 4.64 -0.44 -0.84
N VAL A 87 3.68 0.03 -1.65
CA VAL A 87 3.05 -0.78 -2.69
C VAL A 87 4.03 -1.13 -3.80
N ASN A 88 4.85 -0.17 -4.25
CA ASN A 88 5.90 -0.44 -5.23
C ASN A 88 6.90 -1.50 -4.72
N ASN A 89 7.36 -1.40 -3.48
CA ASN A 89 8.28 -2.38 -2.89
C ASN A 89 7.65 -3.78 -2.79
N ALA A 90 6.36 -3.86 -2.47
CA ALA A 90 5.64 -5.14 -2.45
C ALA A 90 5.57 -5.76 -3.86
N TYR A 91 5.35 -4.94 -4.88
CA TYR A 91 5.35 -5.36 -6.28
C TYR A 91 6.74 -5.83 -6.75
N GLU A 92 7.80 -5.06 -6.44
CA GLU A 92 9.19 -5.46 -6.75
C GLU A 92 9.55 -6.78 -6.07
N PHE A 93 9.13 -6.97 -4.82
CA PHE A 93 9.35 -8.22 -4.11
C PHE A 93 8.65 -9.38 -4.80
N ILE A 94 7.35 -9.26 -5.10
CA ILE A 94 6.61 -10.40 -5.66
C ILE A 94 7.03 -10.69 -7.11
N SER A 95 7.29 -9.66 -7.93
CA SER A 95 7.76 -9.85 -9.31
C SER A 95 9.11 -10.55 -9.39
N ALA A 96 9.98 -10.39 -8.38
CA ALA A 96 11.26 -11.08 -8.31
C ALA A 96 11.18 -12.55 -7.86
N HIS A 97 10.08 -12.96 -7.22
CA HIS A 97 9.95 -14.28 -6.56
C HIS A 97 8.83 -15.15 -7.12
N ALA A 98 7.79 -14.58 -7.75
CA ALA A 98 6.69 -15.35 -8.31
C ALA A 98 7.17 -16.19 -9.51
N GLY A 99 6.81 -17.49 -9.51
CA GLY A 99 7.12 -18.41 -10.61
C GLY A 99 8.57 -18.94 -10.67
N LYS A 100 9.38 -18.68 -9.64
CA LYS A 100 10.62 -19.43 -9.36
C LYS A 100 10.33 -20.58 -8.41
#